data_AF-A0A5B1RHE1-F1
#
_entry.id   AF-A0A5B1RHE1-F1
#
_cell.length_a   1.000
_cell.length_b   1.000
_cell.length_c   1.000
_cell.angle_alpha   90.00
_cell.angle_beta   90.00
_cell.angle_gamma   90.00
#
_symmetry.space_group_name_H-M   'P 1'
#
loop_
_entity.id
_entity.type
_entity.pdbx_description
1 polymer ?
#
loop_
_entity_poly.entity_id
_entity_poly.type
_entity_poly.pdbx_seq_one_letter_code
_entity_poly.pdbx_strand_id
1 'polypeptide(L)'
;PVVVTNVDLLGPWSPSSFIRLYGNDAVKLVDTETDDESESTLSDFFGEFGASHPHGRTLKLKDWPPTEHLKTRYSQHYDSFKLAVPFPDLTRPDGALNLAAHFPD
;
A
#
# COMPACT_ATOMS: atom_id res chain seq x y z
N PRO A 1 -14.89 2.62 -17.50
CA PRO A 1 -14.35 2.28 -16.16
C PRO A 1 -15.31 1.31 -15.47
N VAL A 2 -14.81 0.34 -14.71
CA VAL A 2 -15.63 -0.62 -13.95
C VAL A 2 -15.29 -0.45 -12.47
N VAL A 3 -16.30 -0.37 -11.62
CA VAL A 3 -16.15 -0.31 -10.16
C VAL A 3 -16.75 -1.57 -9.57
N VAL A 4 -15.97 -2.27 -8.74
CA VAL A 4 -16.43 -3.41 -7.94
C VAL A 4 -16.44 -2.98 -6.49
N THR A 5 -17.58 -3.11 -5.83
CA THR A 5 -17.75 -2.77 -4.41
C THR A 5 -17.70 -4.03 -3.55
N ASN A 6 -17.59 -3.84 -2.22
CA ASN A 6 -17.56 -4.92 -1.24
C ASN A 6 -16.38 -5.90 -1.43
N VAL A 7 -15.23 -5.39 -1.87
CA VAL A 7 -13.97 -6.15 -1.86
C VAL A 7 -13.50 -6.28 -0.41
N ASP A 8 -13.25 -7.51 0.03
CA ASP A 8 -12.76 -7.80 1.37
C ASP A 8 -11.24 -8.02 1.36
N LEU A 9 -10.53 -7.22 2.15
CA LEU A 9 -9.08 -7.29 2.32
C LEU A 9 -8.79 -8.01 3.64
N LEU A 10 -8.59 -9.32 3.57
CA LEU A 10 -8.37 -10.15 4.76
C LEU A 10 -7.01 -9.84 5.39
N GLY A 11 -6.98 -9.45 6.66
CA GLY A 11 -5.74 -9.33 7.41
C GLY A 11 -5.42 -7.89 7.86
N PRO A 12 -4.16 -7.60 8.18
CA PRO A 12 -3.79 -6.47 9.02
C PRO A 12 -3.63 -5.16 8.22
N TRP A 13 -4.73 -4.64 7.66
CA TRP A 13 -4.77 -3.43 6.83
C TRP A 13 -5.03 -2.12 7.60
N SER A 14 -5.10 -2.17 8.94
CA SER A 14 -5.30 -0.98 9.76
C SER A 14 -4.00 -0.16 9.92
N PRO A 15 -4.07 1.17 10.09
CA PRO A 15 -2.91 2.00 10.45
C PRO A 15 -2.11 1.43 11.64
N SER A 16 -2.81 1.06 12.71
CA SER A 16 -2.21 0.44 13.90
C SER A 16 -1.47 -0.88 13.61
N SER A 17 -1.92 -1.65 12.63
CA SER A 17 -1.25 -2.88 12.22
C SER A 17 0.02 -2.59 11.43
N PHE A 18 0.00 -1.58 10.55
CA PHE A 18 1.20 -1.14 9.83
C PHE A 18 2.26 -0.59 10.79
N ILE A 19 1.87 0.21 11.78
CA ILE A 19 2.79 0.69 12.84
C ILE A 19 3.41 -0.50 13.57
N ARG A 20 2.59 -1.47 14.01
CA ARG A 20 3.08 -2.63 14.77
C ARG A 20 4.06 -3.49 13.96
N LEU A 21 3.80 -3.70 12.67
CA LEU A 21 4.58 -4.62 11.84
C LEU A 21 5.81 -3.95 11.22
N TYR A 22 5.71 -2.68 10.84
CA TYR A 22 6.69 -1.98 10.00
C TYR A 22 6.98 -0.55 10.45
N GLY A 23 6.60 -0.16 11.68
CA GLY A 23 6.68 1.23 12.16
C GLY A 23 8.09 1.86 12.10
N ASN A 24 9.14 1.05 12.19
CA ASN A 24 10.53 1.50 12.11
C ASN A 24 11.04 1.70 10.68
N ASP A 25 10.24 1.41 9.66
CA ASP A 25 10.64 1.59 8.28
C ASP A 25 10.80 3.07 7.99
N ALA A 26 11.98 3.45 7.47
CA ALA A 26 12.23 4.79 6.97
C ALA A 26 11.43 4.99 5.68
N VAL A 27 10.71 6.10 5.61
CA VAL A 27 9.80 6.42 4.50
C VAL A 27 10.00 7.84 4.00
N LYS A 28 9.61 8.05 2.75
CA LYS A 28 9.54 9.38 2.15
C LYS A 28 8.10 9.86 2.14
N LEU A 29 7.91 11.09 2.60
CA LEU A 29 6.63 11.77 2.59
C LEU A 29 6.70 12.92 1.59
N VAL A 30 5.63 13.10 0.81
CA VAL A 30 5.47 14.19 -0.15
C VAL A 30 4.35 15.08 0.33
N ASP A 31 4.60 16.38 0.45
CA ASP A 31 3.54 17.36 0.63
C ASP A 31 2.75 17.50 -0.68
N THR A 32 1.46 17.19 -0.67
CA THR A 32 0.66 17.21 -1.90
C THR A 32 0.36 18.61 -2.43
N GLU A 33 0.64 19.65 -1.65
CA GLU A 33 0.45 21.05 -2.05
C GLU A 33 1.71 21.65 -2.67
N THR A 34 2.89 21.35 -2.10
CA THR A 34 4.17 21.92 -2.54
C THR A 34 5.05 20.96 -3.34
N ASP A 35 4.74 19.67 -3.33
CA ASP A 35 5.56 18.58 -3.87
C ASP A 35 6.92 18.41 -3.15
N ASP A 36 7.08 19.02 -1.97
CA ASP A 36 8.30 18.91 -1.17
C ASP A 36 8.41 17.51 -0.55
N GLU A 37 9.61 16.92 -0.64
CA GLU A 37 9.93 15.62 -0.03
C GLU A 37 10.54 15.78 1.35
N SER A 38 10.15 14.90 2.27
CA SER A 38 10.74 14.78 3.60
C SER A 38 10.89 13.32 4.00
N GLU A 39 11.81 13.04 4.93
CA GLU A 39 12.01 11.71 5.49
C GLU A 39 11.34 11.59 6.86
N SER A 40 10.76 10.43 7.14
CA SER A 40 10.09 10.14 8.40
C SER A 40 10.08 8.63 8.66
N THR A 41 9.37 8.19 9.70
CA THR A 41 9.09 6.78 9.96
C THR A 41 7.65 6.44 9.61
N LEU A 42 7.40 5.17 9.28
CA LEU A 42 6.04 4.71 9.05
C LEU A 42 5.16 4.88 10.31
N SER A 43 5.75 4.76 11.50
CA SER A 43 5.06 5.00 12.77
C SER A 43 4.57 6.43 12.90
N ASP A 44 5.40 7.42 12.56
CA ASP A 44 5.03 8.83 12.64
C ASP A 44 3.90 9.16 11.65
N PHE A 45 4.00 8.64 10.42
CA PHE A 45 2.97 8.85 9.40
C PHE A 45 1.61 8.25 9.80
N PHE A 46 1.57 6.97 10.18
CA PHE A 46 0.30 6.33 10.55
C PHE A 46 -0.20 6.73 11.94
N GLY A 47 0.67 7.24 12.82
CA GLY A 47 0.29 7.75 14.14
C GLY A 47 -0.67 8.94 14.07
N GLU A 48 -0.49 9.80 13.07
CA GLU A 48 -1.36 10.95 12.79
C GLU A 48 -2.52 10.62 11.83
N PHE A 49 -2.58 9.39 11.30
CA PHE A 49 -3.56 9.02 10.29
C PHE A 49 -4.98 8.96 10.86
N GLY A 50 -5.86 9.83 10.33
CA GLY A 50 -7.24 9.98 10.79
C GLY A 50 -7.43 11.03 11.90
N ALA A 51 -6.35 11.65 12.40
CA ALA A 51 -6.44 12.79 13.30
C ALA A 51 -6.77 14.08 12.53
N SER A 52 -7.67 14.91 13.07
CA SER A 52 -8.06 16.18 12.44
C SER A 52 -7.00 17.25 12.70
N HIS A 53 -6.44 17.78 11.63
CA HIS A 53 -5.48 18.86 11.66
C HIS A 53 -6.00 20.04 10.85
N PRO A 54 -6.69 21.02 11.47
CA PRO A 54 -7.30 22.16 10.77
C PRO A 54 -6.33 22.99 9.92
N HIS A 55 -5.04 22.92 10.26
CA HIS A 55 -3.93 23.59 9.56
C HIS A 55 -2.77 22.63 9.27
N GLY A 56 -3.04 21.33 9.23
CA GLY A 56 -2.04 20.31 8.94
C GLY A 56 -1.69 20.26 7.45
N ARG A 57 -0.48 19.78 7.16
CA ARG A 57 -0.06 19.48 5.79
C ARG A 57 -0.73 18.20 5.31
N THR A 58 -1.08 18.15 4.03
CA THR A 58 -1.56 16.91 3.40
C THR A 58 -0.37 16.12 2.89
N LEU A 59 0.00 15.05 3.60
CA LEU A 59 1.17 14.24 3.29
C LEU A 59 0.77 12.94 2.59
N LYS A 60 1.53 12.56 1.57
CA LYS A 60 1.45 11.27 0.88
C LYS A 60 2.68 10.43 1.17
N LEU A 61 2.46 9.14 1.45
CA LEU A 61 3.51 8.15 1.55
C LEU A 61 4.03 7.78 0.15
N LYS A 62 5.33 7.97 -0.11
CA LYS A 62 5.95 7.75 -1.42
C LYS A 62 6.70 6.42 -1.47
N ASP A 63 6.43 5.65 -2.53
CA ASP A 63 7.14 4.41 -2.92
C ASP A 63 7.29 3.37 -1.80
N TRP A 64 6.38 3.39 -0.82
CA TRP A 64 6.30 2.41 0.26
C TRP A 64 5.04 1.54 0.12
N PRO A 65 5.15 0.21 0.30
CA PRO A 65 6.40 -0.53 0.40
C PRO A 65 7.15 -0.55 -0.95
N PRO A 66 8.48 -0.65 -0.96
CA PRO A 66 9.23 -0.80 -2.20
C PRO A 66 8.79 -2.07 -2.94
N THR A 67 8.58 -1.99 -4.26
CA THR A 67 8.06 -3.09 -5.09
C THR A 67 8.86 -4.39 -4.91
N GLU A 68 10.19 -4.29 -4.81
CA GLU A 68 11.11 -5.41 -4.63
C GLU A 68 10.86 -6.21 -3.34
N HIS A 69 10.28 -5.56 -2.33
CA HIS A 69 10.06 -6.13 -1.01
C HIS A 69 8.63 -6.58 -0.77
N LEU A 70 7.67 -6.20 -1.63
CA LEU A 70 6.26 -6.47 -1.42
C LEU A 70 5.97 -7.98 -1.25
N LYS A 71 6.54 -8.82 -2.12
CA LYS A 71 6.36 -10.29 -2.04
C LYS A 71 7.11 -10.95 -0.88
N THR A 72 8.20 -10.35 -0.42
CA THR A 72 9.13 -10.97 0.55
C THR A 72 8.90 -10.44 1.96
N ARG A 73 9.17 -9.15 2.20
CA ARG A 73 9.01 -8.48 3.50
C ARG A 73 7.55 -8.28 3.89
N TYR A 74 6.67 -8.07 2.92
CA TYR A 74 5.24 -7.78 3.13
C TYR A 74 4.33 -8.91 2.64
N SER A 75 4.81 -10.16 2.68
CA SER A 75 4.13 -11.33 2.11
C SER A 75 2.69 -11.50 2.57
N GLN A 76 2.39 -11.26 3.85
CA GLN A 76 1.02 -11.35 4.38
C GLN A 76 0.06 -10.36 3.68
N HIS A 77 0.49 -9.12 3.47
CA HIS A 77 -0.28 -8.11 2.75
C HIS A 77 -0.35 -8.41 1.26
N TYR A 78 0.73 -8.91 0.67
CA TYR A 78 0.76 -9.34 -0.72
C TYR A 78 -0.24 -10.46 -1.01
N ASP A 79 -0.24 -11.52 -0.20
CA ASP A 79 -1.14 -12.66 -0.35
C ASP A 79 -2.60 -12.24 -0.15
N SER A 80 -2.85 -11.43 0.87
CA SER A 80 -4.17 -10.84 1.11
C SER A 80 -4.68 -10.05 -0.09
N PHE A 81 -3.85 -9.15 -0.63
CA PHE A 81 -4.19 -8.35 -1.80
C PHE A 81 -4.44 -9.23 -3.03
N LYS A 82 -3.56 -10.19 -3.29
CA LYS A 82 -3.68 -11.13 -4.42
C LYS A 82 -4.98 -11.93 -4.37
N LEU A 83 -5.47 -12.27 -3.18
CA LEU A 83 -6.73 -13.00 -3.02
C LEU A 83 -7.97 -12.09 -3.12
N ALA A 84 -7.83 -10.81 -2.82
CA ALA A 84 -8.94 -9.86 -2.79
C ALA A 84 -9.24 -9.20 -4.15
N VAL A 85 -8.27 -9.14 -5.07
CA VAL A 85 -8.48 -8.46 -6.37
C VAL A 85 -9.65 -9.07 -7.16
N PRO A 86 -10.56 -8.25 -7.69
CA PRO A 86 -11.68 -8.74 -8.49
C PRO A 86 -11.22 -9.19 -9.88
N PHE A 87 -11.98 -10.07 -10.53
CA PHE A 87 -11.64 -10.65 -11.83
C PHE A 87 -10.27 -11.33 -11.83
N PRO A 88 -10.08 -12.37 -11.00
CA PRO A 88 -8.77 -12.97 -10.73
C PRO A 88 -8.03 -13.44 -11.99
N ASP A 89 -8.75 -13.93 -13.00
CA ASP A 89 -8.15 -14.37 -14.26
C ASP A 89 -7.45 -13.22 -15.01
N LEU A 90 -7.90 -11.98 -14.82
CA LEU A 90 -7.35 -10.79 -15.47
C LEU A 90 -6.38 -10.03 -14.56
N THR A 91 -6.67 -9.91 -13.26
CA THR A 91 -5.97 -8.98 -12.35
C THR A 91 -4.90 -9.64 -11.51
N ARG A 92 -4.96 -10.95 -11.27
CA ARG A 92 -3.94 -11.61 -10.46
C ARG A 92 -2.63 -11.75 -11.23
N PRO A 93 -1.48 -11.74 -10.52
CA PRO A 93 -0.18 -12.02 -11.14
C PRO A 93 -0.05 -13.40 -11.77
N ASP A 94 -0.94 -14.34 -11.46
CA ASP A 94 -1.02 -15.69 -12.02
C ASP A 94 -2.32 -15.92 -12.81
N GLY A 95 -3.01 -14.85 -13.21
CA GLY A 95 -4.26 -14.92 -13.98
C GLY A 95 -4.04 -15.41 -15.42
N ALA A 96 -4.92 -16.28 -15.90
CA ALA A 96 -4.82 -16.85 -17.25
C ALA A 96 -4.95 -15.80 -18.38
N LEU A 97 -5.63 -14.67 -18.10
CA LEU A 97 -5.83 -13.56 -19.03
C LEU A 97 -4.92 -12.36 -18.73
N ASN A 98 -4.08 -12.44 -17.69
CA ASN A 98 -3.10 -11.41 -17.38
C ASN A 98 -1.85 -11.62 -18.24
N LEU A 99 -1.71 -10.85 -19.32
CA LEU A 99 -0.55 -10.95 -20.20
C LEU A 99 0.79 -10.78 -19.47
N ALA A 100 0.87 -9.90 -18.46
CA ALA A 100 2.09 -9.70 -17.69
C ALA A 100 2.56 -10.95 -16.94
N ALA A 101 1.68 -11.94 -16.72
CA ALA A 101 2.03 -13.22 -16.12
C ALA A 101 2.71 -14.20 -17.09
N HIS A 102 2.59 -13.97 -18.41
CA HIS A 102 3.04 -14.91 -19.45
C HIS A 102 4.08 -14.31 -20.39
N PHE A 103 4.42 -13.02 -20.24
CA PHE A 103 5.52 -12.43 -20.97
C PHE A 103 6.86 -12.92 -20.40
N PRO A 104 7.79 -13.41 -21.25
CA PRO A 104 9.14 -13.73 -20.81
C PRO A 104 9.90 -12.46 -20.42
N ASP A 105 10.82 -12.59 -19.47
CA ASP A 105 11.75 -11.53 -19.05
C ASP A 105 12.71 -11.11 -20.18
#